data_AF-A0A1F7NEC7-F1
#
_entry.id   AF-A0A1F7NEC7-F1
#
_cell.length_a   1.000
_cell.length_b   1.000
_cell.length_c   1.000
_cell.angle_alpha   90.00
_cell.angle_beta   90.00
_cell.angle_gamma   90.00
#
_symmetry.space_group_name_H-M   'P 1'
#
loop_
_entity.id
_entity.type
_entity.pdbx_description
1 polymer ?
#
loop_
_entity_poly.entity_id
_entity_poly.type
_entity_poly.pdbx_seq_one_letter_code
_entity_poly.pdbx_strand_id
1 'polypeptide(L)'
;MLAVAGLVALTFLAIALLLRSRWGEAMRMVGEDETASASLGVRVRRVAALTMAGAGALAGLGGGLFVHYATYMEPGHADVMLGVHSLAYAFVGGLGTPLGPIIGVALDIWLLESFRFLAGYRMIIFGGLVMGLLVVRPRGLLDEVAVHRLSRLVAWGRR
;
A
#
# COMPACT_ATOMS: atom_id res chain seq x y z
N MET A 1 16.76 -5.70 -13.62
CA MET A 1 16.51 -4.72 -12.54
C MET A 1 15.93 -3.40 -13.04
N LEU A 2 16.51 -2.73 -14.05
CA LEU A 2 15.98 -1.44 -14.55
C LEU A 2 14.52 -1.49 -15.04
N ALA A 3 14.13 -2.56 -15.74
CA ALA A 3 12.74 -2.75 -16.20
C ALA A 3 11.73 -2.87 -15.04
N VAL A 4 12.09 -3.62 -13.99
CA VAL A 4 11.27 -3.79 -12.77
C VAL A 4 11.11 -2.45 -12.06
N ALA A 5 12.21 -1.73 -11.84
CA ALA A 5 12.18 -0.42 -11.21
C ALA A 5 11.37 0.61 -12.03
N GLY A 6 11.51 0.59 -13.35
CA GLY A 6 10.71 1.43 -14.25
C GLY A 6 9.21 1.14 -14.17
N LEU A 7 8.82 -0.14 -14.11
CA LEU A 7 7.43 -0.55 -13.96
C LEU A 7 6.85 -0.13 -12.59
N VAL A 8 7.62 -0.30 -11.51
CA VAL A 8 7.23 0.13 -10.17
C VAL A 8 7.09 1.66 -10.11
N ALA A 9 8.02 2.41 -10.70
CA ALA A 9 7.93 3.87 -10.76
C ALA A 9 6.72 4.34 -11.59
N LEU A 10 6.44 3.68 -12.72
CA LEU A 10 5.30 3.99 -13.57
C LEU A 10 3.96 3.70 -12.87
N THR A 11 3.84 2.54 -12.22
CA THR A 11 2.64 2.18 -11.45
C THR A 11 2.42 3.12 -10.27
N PHE A 12 3.49 3.46 -9.54
CA PHE A 12 3.43 4.46 -8.48
C PHE A 12 2.95 5.82 -9.00
N LEU A 13 3.52 6.31 -10.11
CA LEU A 13 3.12 7.57 -10.73
C LEU A 13 1.65 7.54 -11.18
N ALA A 14 1.22 6.45 -11.82
CA ALA A 14 -0.16 6.27 -12.25
C ALA A 14 -1.14 6.32 -11.07
N ILE A 15 -0.83 5.65 -9.96
CA ILE A 15 -1.63 5.68 -8.73
C ILE A 15 -1.64 7.09 -8.14
N ALA A 16 -0.49 7.76 -8.05
CA ALA A 16 -0.38 9.11 -7.51
C ALA A 16 -1.20 10.13 -8.33
N LEU A 17 -1.21 10.02 -9.66
CA LEU A 17 -2.03 10.85 -10.53
C LEU A 17 -3.53 10.51 -10.40
N LEU A 18 -3.87 9.22 -10.32
CA LEU A 18 -5.24 8.76 -10.14
C LEU A 18 -5.86 9.29 -8.83
N LEU A 19 -5.12 9.20 -7.72
CA LEU A 19 -5.56 9.68 -6.40
C LEU A 19 -5.71 11.20 -6.31
N ARG A 20 -5.05 11.94 -7.21
CA ARG A 20 -5.20 13.41 -7.36
C ARG A 20 -6.33 13.82 -8.29
N SER A 21 -6.91 12.88 -9.03
CA SER A 21 -8.00 13.14 -9.98
C SER A 21 -9.38 13.13 -9.30
N ARG A 22 -10.42 13.54 -10.04
CA ARG A 22 -11.82 13.46 -9.57
C ARG A 22 -12.27 12.03 -9.24
N TRP A 23 -11.64 11.03 -9.87
CA TRP A 23 -11.90 9.62 -9.56
C TRP A 23 -11.34 9.23 -8.20
N GLY A 24 -10.12 9.68 -7.86
CA GLY A 24 -9.54 9.48 -6.53
C GLY A 24 -10.37 10.13 -5.43
N GLU A 25 -10.94 11.30 -5.69
CA GLU A 25 -11.86 11.94 -4.76
C GLU A 25 -13.16 11.14 -4.58
N ALA A 26 -13.75 10.63 -5.66
CA ALA A 26 -14.92 9.77 -5.56
C ALA A 26 -14.64 8.47 -4.80
N MET A 27 -13.43 7.90 -4.94
CA MET A 27 -12.98 6.73 -4.17
C MET A 27 -12.91 7.05 -2.67
N ARG A 28 -12.34 8.21 -2.30
CA ARG A 28 -12.28 8.66 -0.89
C ARG A 28 -13.66 8.84 -0.28
N MET A 29 -14.56 9.55 -0.97
CA MET A 29 -15.93 9.77 -0.49
C MET A 29 -16.64 8.44 -0.22
N VAL A 30 -16.56 7.51 -1.18
CA VAL A 30 -17.18 6.19 -1.05
C VAL A 30 -16.56 5.38 0.10
N GLY A 31 -15.26 5.52 0.35
CA GLY A 31 -14.57 4.85 1.45
C GLY A 31 -14.91 5.39 2.85
N GLU A 32 -15.34 6.66 2.95
CA GLU A 32 -15.77 7.28 4.21
C GLU A 32 -17.23 6.93 4.55
N ASP A 33 -18.15 7.17 3.61
CA ASP A 33 -19.56 6.85 3.77
C ASP A 33 -20.23 6.62 2.40
N GLU A 34 -20.58 5.36 2.15
CA GLU A 34 -21.27 4.95 0.94
C GLU A 34 -22.65 5.60 0.80
N THR A 35 -23.38 5.75 1.91
CA THR A 35 -24.74 6.29 1.92
C THR A 35 -24.74 7.78 1.62
N ALA A 36 -23.85 8.54 2.26
CA ALA A 36 -23.67 9.97 2.00
C ALA A 36 -23.18 10.22 0.57
N SER A 37 -22.26 9.40 0.07
CA SER A 37 -21.76 9.47 -1.31
C SER A 37 -22.87 9.27 -2.34
N ALA A 38 -23.77 8.32 -2.10
CA ALA A 38 -24.92 8.08 -2.96
C ALA A 38 -25.88 9.28 -3.01
N SER A 39 -26.11 9.95 -1.87
CA SER A 39 -26.92 11.17 -1.80
C SER A 39 -26.31 12.35 -2.56
N LEU A 40 -24.98 12.39 -2.72
CA LEU A 40 -24.27 13.40 -3.52
C LEU A 40 -24.23 13.06 -5.03
N GLY A 41 -24.92 12.01 -5.46
CA GLY A 41 -24.99 11.59 -6.87
C GLY A 41 -23.80 10.76 -7.34
N VAL A 42 -22.93 10.30 -6.42
CA VAL A 42 -21.83 9.40 -6.77
C VAL A 42 -22.39 7.99 -7.00
N ARG A 43 -22.04 7.38 -8.13
CA ARG A 43 -22.42 5.99 -8.43
C ARG A 43 -21.51 5.03 -7.66
N VAL A 44 -21.81 4.81 -6.39
CA VAL A 44 -21.04 3.96 -5.44
C VAL A 44 -20.63 2.63 -6.07
N ARG A 45 -21.60 1.87 -6.60
CA ARG A 45 -21.35 0.57 -7.25
C ARG A 45 -20.32 0.66 -8.39
N ARG A 46 -20.35 1.72 -9.19
CA ARG A 46 -19.41 1.90 -10.31
C ARG A 46 -18.01 2.24 -9.80
N VAL A 47 -17.91 3.10 -8.79
CA VAL A 47 -16.64 3.46 -8.16
C VAL A 47 -16.02 2.23 -7.50
N ALA A 48 -16.77 1.49 -6.69
CA ALA A 48 -16.31 0.27 -6.04
C ALA A 48 -15.83 -0.80 -7.06
N ALA A 49 -16.63 -1.06 -8.10
CA ALA A 49 -16.27 -2.04 -9.12
C ALA A 49 -14.99 -1.67 -9.89
N LEU A 50 -14.84 -0.40 -10.28
CA LEU A 50 -13.63 0.08 -10.95
C LEU A 50 -12.41 0.06 -10.02
N THR A 51 -12.61 0.35 -8.73
CA THR A 51 -11.55 0.29 -7.71
C THR A 51 -11.07 -1.14 -7.52
N MET A 52 -11.99 -2.10 -7.36
CA MET A 52 -11.63 -3.53 -7.29
C MET A 52 -10.96 -4.02 -8.56
N ALA A 53 -11.48 -3.67 -9.74
CA ALA A 53 -10.87 -4.06 -11.01
C ALA A 53 -9.45 -3.50 -11.17
N GLY A 54 -9.24 -2.23 -10.80
CA GLY A 54 -7.92 -1.60 -10.80
C GLY A 54 -6.95 -2.25 -9.80
N ALA A 55 -7.41 -2.51 -8.58
CA ALA A 55 -6.62 -3.19 -7.56
C ALA A 55 -6.24 -4.61 -7.99
N GLY A 56 -7.18 -5.37 -8.56
CA GLY A 56 -6.94 -6.71 -9.09
C GLY A 56 -5.98 -6.71 -10.27
N ALA A 57 -6.08 -5.74 -11.18
CA ALA A 57 -5.14 -5.58 -12.29
C ALA A 57 -3.71 -5.30 -11.79
N LEU A 58 -3.55 -4.41 -10.80
CA LEU A 58 -2.25 -4.12 -10.19
C LEU A 58 -1.68 -5.31 -9.41
N ALA A 59 -2.52 -6.03 -8.67
CA ALA A 59 -2.13 -7.25 -7.97
C ALA A 59 -1.68 -8.34 -8.96
N GLY A 60 -2.40 -8.51 -10.07
CA GLY A 60 -2.05 -9.43 -11.15
C GLY A 60 -0.74 -9.06 -11.85
N LEU A 61 -0.51 -7.76 -12.10
CA LEU A 61 0.78 -7.27 -12.62
C LEU A 61 1.93 -7.57 -11.67
N GLY A 62 1.74 -7.36 -10.36
CA GLY A 62 2.72 -7.69 -9.33
C GLY A 62 3.03 -9.19 -9.27
N GLY A 63 2.00 -10.04 -9.29
CA GLY A 63 2.14 -11.49 -9.31
C GLY A 63 2.84 -12.00 -10.57
N GLY A 64 2.46 -11.49 -11.74
CA GLY A 64 3.11 -11.84 -13.01
C GLY A 64 4.60 -11.46 -13.01
N LEU A 65 4.93 -10.29 -12.49
CA LEU A 65 6.31 -9.84 -12.33
C LEU A 65 7.10 -10.73 -11.36
N PHE A 66 6.47 -11.16 -10.26
CA PHE A 66 7.07 -12.09 -9.30
C PHE A 66 7.40 -13.43 -9.95
N VAL A 67 6.48 -14.02 -10.72
CA VAL A 67 6.74 -15.30 -11.42
C VAL A 67 7.85 -15.17 -12.45
N HIS A 68 7.86 -14.07 -13.22
CA HIS A 68 8.94 -13.80 -14.16
C HIS A 68 10.29 -13.64 -13.48
N TYR A 69 10.34 -13.05 -12.27
CA TYR A 69 11.55 -12.91 -11.48
C TYR A 69 12.00 -14.23 -10.85
N ALA A 70 11.05 -14.99 -10.28
CA ALA A 70 11.33 -16.25 -9.62
C ALA A 70 11.76 -17.36 -10.58
N THR A 71 11.49 -17.22 -11.89
CA THR A 71 11.77 -18.17 -12.99
C THR A 71 11.08 -19.54 -12.88
N TYR A 72 10.63 -19.91 -11.70
CA TYR A 72 9.89 -21.12 -11.37
C TYR A 72 8.90 -20.82 -10.24
N MET A 73 7.76 -21.52 -10.23
CA MET A 73 6.70 -21.31 -9.25
C MET A 73 6.37 -22.63 -8.56
N GLU A 74 6.79 -22.74 -7.29
CA GLU A 74 6.36 -23.83 -6.40
C GLU A 74 5.06 -23.47 -5.69
N PRO A 75 4.20 -24.45 -5.35
CA PRO A 75 2.95 -24.22 -4.61
C PRO A 75 3.13 -23.43 -3.31
N GLY A 76 4.29 -23.58 -2.63
CA GLY A 76 4.59 -22.86 -1.40
C GLY A 76 4.79 -21.34 -1.54
N HIS A 77 5.03 -20.83 -2.76
CA HIS A 77 5.19 -19.39 -2.98
C HIS A 77 3.87 -18.62 -2.99
N ALA A 78 2.78 -19.28 -3.37
CA ALA A 78 1.43 -18.71 -3.42
C ALA A 78 0.62 -19.04 -2.16
N ASP A 79 1.27 -19.00 -1.01
CA ASP A 79 0.60 -19.23 0.27
C ASP A 79 -0.13 -17.97 0.77
N VAL A 80 -1.09 -18.17 1.67
CA VAL A 80 -1.88 -17.12 2.33
C VAL A 80 -0.99 -16.05 2.95
N MET A 81 0.20 -16.43 3.43
CA MET A 81 1.15 -15.50 4.03
C MET A 81 1.63 -14.41 3.07
N LEU A 82 1.71 -14.67 1.77
CA LEU A 82 2.05 -13.62 0.80
C LEU A 82 0.99 -12.50 0.79
N GLY A 83 -0.29 -12.88 0.87
CA GLY A 83 -1.41 -11.95 0.97
C GLY A 83 -1.41 -11.20 2.31
N VAL A 84 -1.15 -11.90 3.41
CA VAL A 84 -1.05 -11.29 4.75
C VAL A 84 0.06 -10.26 4.80
N HIS A 85 1.26 -10.59 4.31
CA HIS A 85 2.37 -9.64 4.21
C HIS A 85 1.99 -8.41 3.37
N SER A 86 1.37 -8.63 2.21
CA SER A 86 0.95 -7.54 1.31
C SER A 86 -0.01 -6.55 2.01
N LEU A 87 -1.00 -7.05 2.73
CA LEU A 87 -1.92 -6.22 3.53
C LEU A 87 -1.21 -5.54 4.70
N ALA A 88 -0.35 -6.29 5.40
CA ALA A 88 0.40 -5.78 6.54
C ALA A 88 1.35 -4.64 6.14
N TYR A 89 2.01 -4.69 4.98
CA TYR A 89 2.83 -3.58 4.50
C TYR A 89 2.01 -2.30 4.26
N ALA A 90 0.78 -2.44 3.76
CA ALA A 90 -0.13 -1.30 3.60
C ALA A 90 -0.55 -0.73 4.96
N PHE A 91 -0.85 -1.57 5.94
CA PHE A 91 -1.17 -1.13 7.31
C PHE A 91 0.02 -0.48 8.02
N VAL A 92 1.19 -1.10 7.94
CA VAL A 92 2.42 -0.60 8.56
C VAL A 92 2.81 0.74 7.97
N GLY A 93 2.79 0.81 6.64
CA GLY A 93 3.07 2.01 5.89
C GLY A 93 2.07 3.14 6.08
N GLY A 94 0.78 2.80 6.17
CA GLY A 94 -0.34 3.73 6.20
C GLY A 94 -1.15 3.72 4.90
N LEU A 95 -2.48 3.71 5.02
CA LEU A 95 -3.42 3.61 3.89
C LEU A 95 -3.71 4.95 3.19
N GLY A 96 -3.41 6.07 3.83
CA GLY A 96 -3.72 7.41 3.32
C GLY A 96 -2.79 7.92 2.21
N THR A 97 -1.72 7.18 1.89
CA THR A 97 -0.75 7.60 0.88
C THR A 97 -0.26 6.43 0.03
N PRO A 98 0.03 6.64 -1.27
CA PRO A 98 0.63 5.59 -2.11
C PRO A 98 2.06 5.25 -1.69
N LEU A 99 2.71 6.10 -0.89
CA LEU A 99 4.05 5.85 -0.34
C LEU A 99 4.03 4.92 0.88
N GLY A 100 2.89 4.80 1.57
CA GLY A 100 2.75 3.96 2.75
C GLY A 100 3.26 2.55 2.51
N PRO A 101 2.66 1.76 1.59
CA PRO A 101 3.08 0.38 1.34
C PRO A 101 4.57 0.23 1.03
N ILE A 102 5.18 1.19 0.33
CA ILE A 102 6.62 1.18 0.02
C ILE A 102 7.45 1.27 1.31
N ILE A 103 7.06 2.14 2.25
CA ILE A 103 7.71 2.23 3.56
C ILE A 103 7.48 0.97 4.38
N GLY A 104 6.29 0.38 4.32
CA GLY A 104 6.00 -0.88 4.99
C GLY A 104 6.93 -2.01 4.55
N VAL A 105 7.11 -2.17 3.24
CA VAL A 105 8.06 -3.14 2.67
C VAL A 105 9.49 -2.81 3.06
N ALA A 106 9.92 -1.55 2.96
CA ALA A 106 11.29 -1.15 3.30
C ALA A 106 11.61 -1.42 4.78
N LEU A 107 10.66 -1.15 5.67
CA LEU A 107 10.79 -1.39 7.10
C LEU A 107 10.85 -2.89 7.42
N ASP A 108 10.04 -3.70 6.75
CA ASP A 108 10.10 -5.16 6.90
C ASP A 108 11.45 -5.73 6.43
N ILE A 109 11.94 -5.31 5.27
CA ILE A 109 13.27 -5.73 4.77
C ILE A 109 14.37 -5.34 5.76
N TRP A 110 14.34 -4.10 6.26
CA TRP A 110 15.32 -3.62 7.24
C TRP A 110 15.26 -4.42 8.55
N LEU A 111 14.05 -4.76 8.99
CA LEU A 111 13.84 -5.59 10.17
C LEU A 111 14.36 -7.02 9.96
N LEU A 112 14.00 -7.67 8.86
CA LEU A 112 14.41 -9.04 8.56
C LEU A 112 15.93 -9.19 8.41
N GLU A 113 16.59 -8.18 7.86
CA GLU A 113 18.06 -8.16 7.76
C GLU A 113 18.71 -7.94 9.12
N SER A 114 18.15 -7.05 9.94
CA SER A 114 18.64 -6.78 11.30
C SER A 114 18.51 -8.02 12.19
N PHE A 115 17.42 -8.78 12.06
CA PHE A 115 17.14 -9.99 12.84
C PHE A 115 17.51 -11.28 12.10
N ARG A 116 18.49 -11.24 11.19
CA ARG A 116 18.88 -12.40 10.39
C ARG A 116 19.28 -13.61 11.23
N PHE A 117 19.85 -13.40 12.42
CA PHE A 117 20.23 -14.44 13.37
C PHE A 117 19.03 -15.15 14.03
N LEU A 118 17.83 -14.56 13.98
CA LEU A 118 16.58 -15.10 14.53
C LEU A 118 15.63 -15.60 13.42
N ALA A 119 16.19 -16.16 12.34
CA ALA A 119 15.43 -16.56 11.14
C ALA A 119 14.21 -17.45 11.43
N GLY A 120 14.31 -18.37 12.40
CA GLY A 120 13.20 -19.25 12.80
C GLY A 120 12.02 -18.53 13.47
N TYR A 121 12.22 -17.31 13.98
CA TYR A 121 11.20 -16.52 14.67
C TYR A 121 10.70 -15.34 13.83
N ARG A 122 11.07 -15.26 12.54
CA ARG A 122 10.71 -14.14 11.64
C ARG A 122 9.23 -13.81 11.66
N MET A 123 8.37 -14.83 11.62
CA MET A 123 6.92 -14.62 11.57
C MET A 123 6.35 -14.08 12.88
N ILE A 124 6.91 -14.49 14.02
CA ILE A 124 6.55 -13.97 15.34
C ILE A 124 7.00 -12.51 15.48
N ILE A 125 8.23 -12.21 15.04
CA ILE A 125 8.78 -10.85 15.03
C ILE A 125 7.94 -9.95 14.13
N PHE A 126 7.60 -10.40 12.93
CA PHE A 126 6.77 -9.65 11.98
C PHE A 126 5.37 -9.38 12.54
N GLY A 127 4.68 -10.41 13.03
CA GLY A 127 3.36 -10.25 13.63
C GLY A 127 3.38 -9.32 14.85
N GLY A 128 4.40 -9.45 15.70
CA GLY A 128 4.62 -8.58 16.85
C GLY A 128 4.90 -7.12 16.45
N LEU A 129 5.68 -6.90 15.39
CA LEU A 129 5.92 -5.57 14.82
C LEU A 129 4.62 -4.94 14.33
N VAL A 130 3.86 -5.66 13.49
CA VAL A 130 2.59 -5.16 12.95
C VAL A 130 1.62 -4.84 14.08
N MET A 131 1.48 -5.75 15.06
CA MET A 131 0.61 -5.54 16.21
C MET A 131 1.05 -4.36 17.07
N GLY A 132 2.34 -4.29 17.43
CA GLY A 132 2.88 -3.19 18.23
C GLY A 132 2.72 -1.84 17.51
N LEU A 133 2.96 -1.81 16.21
CA LEU A 133 2.77 -0.61 15.43
C LEU A 133 1.30 -0.20 15.34
N LEU A 134 0.36 -1.12 15.10
CA LEU A 134 -1.06 -0.79 15.03
C LEU A 134 -1.61 -0.31 16.39
N VAL A 135 -1.08 -0.83 17.51
CA VAL A 135 -1.43 -0.36 18.85
C VAL A 135 -0.94 1.09 19.07
N VAL A 136 0.28 1.41 18.65
CA VAL A 136 0.87 2.74 18.86
C VAL A 136 0.39 3.77 17.83
N ARG A 137 0.19 3.33 16.58
CA ARG A 137 -0.18 4.13 15.40
C ARG A 137 -1.16 3.36 14.52
N PRO A 138 -2.47 3.35 14.84
CA PRO A 138 -3.48 2.59 14.10
C PRO A 138 -3.68 3.07 12.65
N ARG A 139 -3.23 4.28 12.32
CA ARG A 139 -3.24 4.83 10.95
C ARG A 139 -1.98 4.51 10.13
N GLY A 140 -1.02 3.78 10.70
CA GLY A 140 0.27 3.49 10.09
C GLY A 140 1.31 4.59 10.27
N LEU A 141 2.49 4.40 9.68
CA LEU A 141 3.64 5.30 9.81
C LEU A 141 3.45 6.63 9.09
N LEU A 142 2.88 6.61 7.88
CA LEU A 142 2.48 7.80 7.13
C LEU A 142 0.99 8.06 7.30
N ASP A 143 0.65 8.78 8.37
CA ASP A 143 -0.69 9.30 8.57
C ASP A 143 -0.95 10.52 7.66
N GLU A 144 -2.19 10.72 7.21
CA GLU A 144 -2.61 11.88 6.39
C GLU A 144 -2.23 13.21 7.04
N VAL A 145 -2.22 13.25 8.38
CA VAL A 145 -1.79 14.40 9.20
C VAL A 145 -0.30 14.71 9.03
N ALA A 146 0.56 13.70 8.87
CA ALA A 146 2.00 13.89 8.67
C ALA A 146 2.29 14.48 7.28
N VAL A 147 1.58 14.03 6.25
CA VAL A 147 1.70 14.56 4.89
C VAL A 147 1.14 15.98 4.77
N HIS A 148 0.00 16.28 5.42
CA HIS A 148 -0.55 17.64 5.47
C HIS A 148 0.33 18.63 6.27
N ARG A 149 1.12 18.13 7.23
CA ARG A 149 2.08 18.94 7.98
C ARG A 149 3.35 19.20 7.15
N LEU A 150 3.79 18.21 6.37
CA LEU A 150 4.95 18.33 5.48
C LEU A 150 4.66 19.23 4.26
N SER A 151 3.46 19.15 3.68
CA SER A 151 3.05 20.01 2.57
C SER A 151 2.96 21.48 2.97
N ARG A 152 2.56 21.77 4.23
CA ARG A 152 2.59 23.13 4.79
C ARG A 152 4.00 23.67 5.01
N LEU A 153 4.97 22.82 5.36
CA LEU A 153 6.37 23.22 5.50
C LEU A 153 7.03 23.47 4.14
N VAL A 154 6.75 22.64 3.13
CA VAL A 154 7.27 22.82 1.75
C VAL A 154 6.61 24.01 1.05
N ALA A 155 5.36 24.33 1.37
CA ALA A 155 4.67 25.53 0.86
C ALA A 155 5.18 26.84 1.50
N TRP A 156 5.88 26.78 2.63
CA TRP A 156 6.45 27.97 3.29
C TRP A 156 7.80 28.40 2.70
N GLY A 157 8.56 27.49 2.10
CA GLY A 157 9.84 27.79 1.43
C GLY A 157 9.73 28.34 0.01
N ARG A 158 8.52 28.73 -0.44
CA ARG A 158 8.26 29.23 -1.79
C ARG A 158 7.62 30.65 -1.79
N ARG A 159 7.96 31.45 -0.78
CA ARG A 159 7.76 32.91 -0.75
C ARG A 159 9.09 33.60 -0.47
#